data_AF-A0A7S2LFN2-F1
#
_entry.id   AF-A0A7S2LFN2-F1
#
_cell.length_a   1.000
_cell.length_b   1.000
_cell.length_c   1.000
_cell.angle_alpha   90.00
_cell.angle_beta   90.00
_cell.angle_gamma   90.00
#
_symmetry.space_group_name_H-M   'P 1'
#
loop_
_entity.id
_entity.type
_entity.pdbx_description
1 polymer ?
#
loop_
_entity_poly.entity_id
_entity_poly.type
_entity_poly.pdbx_seq_one_letter_code
_entity_poly.pdbx_strand_id
1 'polypeptide(L)'
;RQLQWPETVRGPGGSEVLLPEGTPVHIVNWSRHRSPELWGPDADEFNPFRKFQAQELARVGCPMAASTPQSERFSPFAHKPRSCLGRNFAQMEMRLILLYLFRRFDFSLAAPFDQLIGKRFGATPGKDEFHGINRATMGPKDLEHSTPQTWGQRHLYAMRMHA
;
A
#
# COMPACT_ATOMS: atom_id res chain seq x y z
N ARG A 1 -0.96 -0.67 -20.85
CA ARG A 1 -1.64 -0.19 -22.10
C ARG A 1 -0.53 0.12 -23.09
N GLN A 2 -0.72 -0.09 -24.39
CA GLN A 2 0.29 0.31 -25.38
C GLN A 2 0.01 1.73 -25.91
N LEU A 3 1.06 2.45 -26.28
CA LEU A 3 0.94 3.71 -27.00
C LEU A 3 0.25 3.48 -28.34
N GLN A 4 -0.68 4.38 -28.69
CA GLN A 4 -1.40 4.36 -29.97
C GLN A 4 -0.73 5.26 -31.02
N TRP A 5 0.19 6.11 -30.57
CA TRP A 5 0.91 7.07 -31.39
C TRP A 5 2.31 7.20 -30.80
N PRO A 6 3.34 7.53 -31.60
CA PRO A 6 4.65 7.84 -31.05
C PRO A 6 4.55 9.07 -30.14
N GLU A 7 5.20 9.02 -28.99
CA GLU A 7 5.14 10.08 -27.97
C GLU A 7 6.53 10.35 -27.40
N THR A 8 6.92 11.62 -27.29
CA THR A 8 8.17 12.01 -26.66
C THR A 8 7.95 12.20 -25.17
N VAL A 9 8.67 11.43 -24.35
CA VAL A 9 8.64 11.56 -22.90
C VAL A 9 9.96 12.08 -22.37
N ARG A 10 9.92 12.70 -21.19
CA ARG A 10 11.13 13.17 -20.51
C ARG A 10 11.68 12.04 -19.64
N GLY A 11 12.85 11.52 -20.01
CA GLY A 11 13.55 10.46 -19.30
C GLY A 11 14.27 10.96 -18.04
N PRO A 12 14.84 10.03 -17.25
CA PRO A 12 15.71 10.36 -16.12
C PRO A 12 16.88 11.26 -16.59
N GLY A 13 17.11 12.40 -15.92
CA GLY A 13 18.13 13.37 -16.34
C GLY A 13 17.63 14.46 -17.31
N GLY A 14 16.35 14.44 -17.68
CA GLY A 14 15.72 15.51 -18.45
C GLY A 14 15.84 15.38 -19.97
N SER A 15 16.49 14.33 -20.47
CA SER A 15 16.60 14.01 -21.89
C SER A 15 15.24 13.63 -22.48
N GLU A 16 14.96 14.08 -23.69
CA GLU A 16 13.79 13.65 -24.44
C GLU A 16 14.01 12.27 -25.06
N VAL A 17 13.05 11.38 -24.85
CA VAL A 17 13.07 10.00 -25.36
C VAL A 17 11.81 9.78 -26.19
N LEU A 18 11.99 9.45 -27.47
CA LEU A 18 10.90 9.07 -28.35
C LEU A 18 10.47 7.62 -28.06
N LEU A 19 9.22 7.44 -27.65
CA LEU A 19 8.61 6.13 -27.49
C LEU A 19 7.84 5.77 -28.77
N PRO A 20 8.15 4.66 -29.45
CA PRO A 20 7.42 4.25 -30.64
C PRO A 20 5.98 3.82 -30.31
N GLU A 21 5.10 3.88 -31.31
CA GLU A 21 3.78 3.27 -31.25
C GLU A 21 3.88 1.78 -30.86
N GLY A 22 2.91 1.27 -30.10
CA GLY A 22 2.91 -0.10 -29.61
C GLY A 22 3.72 -0.31 -28.32
N THR A 23 4.46 0.70 -27.84
CA THR A 23 5.22 0.59 -26.58
C THR A 23 4.30 0.33 -25.39
N PRO A 24 4.50 -0.76 -24.62
CA PRO A 24 3.70 -1.04 -23.42
C PRO A 24 4.07 -0.10 -22.27
N VAL A 25 3.07 0.64 -21.78
CA VAL A 25 3.16 1.57 -20.66
C VAL A 25 2.38 1.02 -19.48
N HIS A 26 3.05 0.95 -18.33
CA HIS A 26 2.50 0.47 -17.08
C HIS A 26 2.84 1.43 -15.94
N ILE A 27 1.84 1.78 -15.13
CA ILE A 27 2.06 2.53 -13.89
C ILE A 27 2.33 1.50 -12.79
N VAL A 28 3.58 1.43 -12.34
CA VAL A 28 4.00 0.48 -11.31
C VAL A 28 3.76 1.10 -9.93
N ASN A 29 2.54 0.96 -9.43
CA ASN A 29 2.17 1.48 -8.10
C ASN A 29 3.07 0.94 -6.98
N TRP A 30 3.52 -0.31 -7.11
CA TRP A 30 4.41 -0.94 -6.14
C TRP A 30 5.69 -0.14 -5.92
N SER A 31 6.42 0.18 -7.01
CA SER A 31 7.67 0.94 -6.92
C SER A 31 7.44 2.35 -6.40
N ARG A 32 6.32 2.96 -6.81
CA ARG A 32 5.96 4.32 -6.40
C ARG A 32 5.59 4.43 -4.92
N HIS A 33 4.84 3.46 -4.39
CA HIS A 33 4.42 3.45 -2.98
C HIS A 33 5.55 3.06 -2.03
N ARG A 34 6.68 2.58 -2.56
CA ARG A 34 7.90 2.23 -1.80
C ARG A 34 9.13 3.03 -2.18
N SER A 35 9.00 4.05 -3.02
CA SER A 35 10.16 4.83 -3.47
C SER A 35 10.68 5.69 -2.32
N PRO A 36 11.95 5.53 -1.88
CA PRO A 36 12.54 6.39 -0.87
C PRO A 36 12.64 7.86 -1.32
N GLU A 37 12.68 8.10 -2.63
CA GLU A 37 12.65 9.46 -3.20
C GLU A 37 11.32 10.17 -2.92
N LEU A 38 10.21 9.43 -2.92
CA LEU A 38 8.87 9.99 -2.71
C LEU A 38 8.42 9.93 -1.25
N TRP A 39 8.88 8.93 -0.50
CA TRP A 39 8.39 8.64 0.86
C TRP A 39 9.42 8.92 1.95
N GLY A 40 10.69 9.08 1.60
CA GLY A 40 11.79 9.20 2.56
C GLY A 40 12.41 7.84 2.93
N PRO A 41 13.33 7.83 3.90
CA PRO A 41 14.03 6.60 4.31
C PRO A 41 13.08 5.54 4.90
N ASP A 42 11.94 5.96 5.47
CA ASP A 42 10.91 5.09 6.07
C ASP A 42 9.89 4.57 5.04
N ALA A 43 10.21 4.58 3.73
CA ALA A 43 9.26 4.24 2.66
C ALA A 43 8.66 2.84 2.78
N ASP A 44 9.44 1.91 3.32
CA ASP A 44 9.01 0.54 3.51
C ASP A 44 8.25 0.33 4.82
N GLU A 45 8.31 1.25 5.77
CA GLU A 45 7.84 1.07 7.15
C GLU A 45 6.34 1.36 7.32
N PHE A 46 5.71 0.68 8.30
CA PHE A 46 4.36 1.08 8.70
C PHE A 46 4.40 2.36 9.48
N ASN A 47 3.87 3.42 8.89
CA ASN A 47 3.70 4.67 9.61
C ASN A 47 2.23 5.12 9.54
N PRO A 48 1.38 4.72 10.51
CA PRO A 48 -0.02 5.16 10.56
C PRO A 48 -0.16 6.67 10.81
N PHE A 49 0.91 7.34 11.28
CA PHE A 49 0.95 8.78 11.55
C PHE A 49 1.60 9.59 10.44
N ARG A 50 1.81 8.99 9.27
CA ARG A 50 2.47 9.64 8.15
C ARG A 50 1.68 10.87 7.70
N LYS A 51 2.38 12.00 7.61
CA LYS A 51 1.79 13.28 7.22
C LYS A 51 1.72 13.41 5.69
N PHE A 52 0.64 14.02 5.23
CA PHE A 52 0.45 14.43 3.85
C PHE A 52 0.38 15.96 3.81
N GLN A 53 0.98 16.56 2.80
CA GLN A 53 0.89 18.01 2.61
C GLN A 53 -0.54 18.39 2.17
N ALA A 54 -0.93 19.64 2.35
CA ALA A 54 -2.29 20.09 2.02
C ALA A 54 -2.67 19.83 0.55
N GLN A 55 -1.71 19.93 -0.36
CA GLN A 55 -1.86 19.69 -1.80
C GLN A 55 -2.02 18.20 -2.13
N GLU A 56 -1.64 17.32 -1.20
CA GLU A 56 -1.72 15.86 -1.32
C GLU A 56 -3.02 15.28 -0.76
N LEU A 57 -3.90 16.14 -0.23
CA LEU A 57 -5.20 15.75 0.27
C LEU A 57 -6.26 16.00 -0.82
N ALA A 58 -7.32 15.20 -0.77
CA ALA A 58 -8.44 15.34 -1.69
C ALA A 58 -9.03 16.77 -1.60
N ARG A 59 -9.43 17.31 -2.75
CA ARG A 59 -9.98 18.67 -2.86
C ARG A 59 -11.47 18.71 -2.53
N VAL A 60 -11.98 19.93 -2.34
CA VAL A 60 -13.40 20.26 -2.11
C VAL A 60 -14.28 19.51 -3.12
N GLY A 61 -15.34 18.84 -2.63
CA GLY A 61 -16.25 18.02 -3.42
C GLY A 61 -16.05 16.49 -3.30
N CYS A 62 -14.97 16.03 -2.67
CA CYS A 62 -14.86 14.65 -2.18
C CYS A 62 -15.36 14.54 -0.73
N PRO A 63 -16.13 13.50 -0.37
CA PRO A 63 -16.39 13.19 1.03
C PRO A 63 -15.05 13.12 1.79
N MET A 64 -14.97 13.81 2.94
CA MET A 64 -13.79 13.78 3.80
C MET A 64 -12.49 14.29 3.16
N ALA A 65 -12.61 15.28 2.25
CA ALA A 65 -11.53 15.92 1.49
C ALA A 65 -10.24 16.18 2.31
N ALA A 66 -10.37 16.75 3.52
CA ALA A 66 -9.25 17.12 4.39
C ALA A 66 -8.53 15.94 5.08
N SER A 67 -8.95 14.69 4.85
CA SER A 67 -8.40 13.50 5.53
C SER A 67 -8.11 12.34 4.58
N THR A 68 -8.34 12.51 3.28
CA THR A 68 -8.16 11.45 2.29
C THR A 68 -6.95 11.80 1.43
N PRO A 69 -5.85 11.04 1.53
CA PRO A 69 -4.70 11.21 0.65
C PRO A 69 -5.09 10.99 -0.81
N GLN A 70 -4.74 11.97 -1.65
CA GLN A 70 -4.87 11.94 -3.10
C GLN A 70 -3.66 12.68 -3.70
N SER A 71 -2.54 11.98 -3.84
CA SER A 71 -1.31 12.55 -4.39
C SER A 71 -0.68 11.66 -5.45
N GLU A 72 0.33 12.20 -6.14
CA GLU A 72 1.11 11.45 -7.11
C GLU A 72 1.89 10.30 -6.45
N ARG A 73 2.41 10.52 -5.22
CA ARG A 73 3.13 9.46 -4.50
C ARG A 73 2.21 8.40 -3.87
N PHE A 74 0.94 8.73 -3.59
CA PHE A 74 -0.03 7.79 -3.01
C PHE A 74 -1.35 7.75 -3.77
N SER A 75 -1.57 6.66 -4.49
CA SER A 75 -2.70 6.48 -5.41
C SER A 75 -3.16 5.01 -5.50
N PRO A 76 -3.65 4.44 -4.39
CA PRO A 76 -4.16 3.06 -4.34
C PRO A 76 -5.38 2.84 -5.26
N PHE A 77 -6.09 3.91 -5.61
CA PHE A 77 -7.25 3.89 -6.50
C PHE A 77 -6.96 4.45 -7.90
N ALA A 78 -5.67 4.43 -8.29
CA ALA A 78 -5.14 5.08 -9.49
C ALA A 78 -5.38 6.61 -9.53
N HIS A 79 -4.82 7.25 -10.55
CA HIS A 79 -4.99 8.69 -10.81
C HIS A 79 -5.75 8.90 -12.12
N LYS A 80 -6.27 10.13 -12.32
CA LYS A 80 -6.96 10.53 -13.55
C LYS A 80 -6.11 10.21 -14.79
N PRO A 81 -6.72 9.84 -15.94
CA PRO A 81 -8.17 9.75 -16.19
C PRO A 81 -8.81 8.43 -15.74
N ARG A 82 -8.02 7.45 -15.27
CA ARG A 82 -8.47 6.09 -14.97
C ARG A 82 -8.60 5.84 -13.46
N SER A 83 -8.93 6.87 -12.69
CA SER A 83 -9.19 6.73 -11.26
C SER A 83 -10.41 5.83 -11.03
N CYS A 84 -10.36 5.00 -10.00
CA CYS A 84 -11.50 4.17 -9.60
C CYS A 84 -12.72 5.05 -9.32
N LEU A 85 -13.81 4.81 -10.05
CA LEU A 85 -15.07 5.54 -9.87
C LEU A 85 -15.66 5.31 -8.47
N GLY A 86 -15.50 4.09 -7.93
CA GLY A 86 -15.94 3.72 -6.59
C GLY A 86 -15.00 4.15 -5.45
N ARG A 87 -13.95 4.92 -5.72
CA ARG A 87 -12.95 5.32 -4.71
C ARG A 87 -13.57 5.94 -3.47
N ASN A 88 -14.48 6.89 -3.66
CA ASN A 88 -15.09 7.63 -2.54
C ASN A 88 -15.99 6.71 -1.71
N PHE A 89 -16.70 5.80 -2.36
CA PHE A 89 -17.55 4.80 -1.71
C PHE A 89 -16.70 3.82 -0.90
N ALA A 90 -15.67 3.23 -1.50
CA ALA A 90 -14.76 2.30 -0.82
C ALA A 90 -14.08 2.95 0.40
N GLN A 91 -13.63 4.20 0.28
CA GLN A 91 -13.04 4.95 1.41
C GLN A 91 -14.02 5.15 2.56
N MET A 92 -15.28 5.43 2.24
CA MET A 92 -16.34 5.57 3.24
C MET A 92 -16.63 4.25 3.94
N GLU A 93 -16.82 3.17 3.17
CA GLU A 93 -17.10 1.84 3.73
C GLU A 93 -15.96 1.31 4.59
N MET A 94 -14.70 1.43 4.14
CA MET A 94 -13.54 0.99 4.94
C MET A 94 -13.50 1.67 6.31
N ARG A 95 -13.79 2.97 6.37
CA ARG A 95 -13.82 3.72 7.64
C ARG A 95 -15.00 3.29 8.52
N LEU A 96 -16.18 3.09 7.93
CA LEU A 96 -17.36 2.61 8.66
C LEU A 96 -17.13 1.22 9.24
N ILE A 97 -16.53 0.31 8.46
CA ILE A 97 -16.15 -1.02 8.90
C ILE A 97 -15.16 -0.93 10.06
N LEU A 98 -14.08 -0.14 9.94
CA LEU A 98 -13.10 0.03 11.02
C LEU A 98 -13.73 0.61 12.29
N LEU A 99 -14.59 1.61 12.16
CA LEU A 99 -15.31 2.20 13.29
C LEU A 99 -16.25 1.18 13.95
N TYR A 100 -16.98 0.38 13.16
CA TYR A 100 -17.85 -0.66 13.66
C TYR A 100 -17.07 -1.75 14.40
N LEU A 101 -15.95 -2.16 13.82
CA LEU A 101 -15.02 -3.14 14.37
C LEU A 101 -14.46 -2.67 15.72
N PHE A 102 -13.85 -1.47 15.77
CA PHE A 102 -13.29 -0.93 17.01
C PHE A 102 -14.33 -0.59 18.08
N ARG A 103 -15.57 -0.31 17.69
CA ARG A 103 -16.65 -0.05 18.65
C ARG A 103 -17.19 -1.32 19.30
N ARG A 104 -17.19 -2.45 18.60
CA ARG A 104 -17.90 -3.67 19.02
C ARG A 104 -17.01 -4.85 19.36
N PHE A 105 -15.72 -4.79 19.05
CA PHE A 105 -14.82 -5.92 19.25
C PHE A 105 -13.56 -5.44 19.97
N ASP A 106 -13.06 -6.30 20.84
CA ASP A 106 -11.68 -6.24 21.29
C ASP A 106 -10.82 -7.13 20.43
N PHE A 107 -9.69 -6.57 20.02
CA PHE A 107 -8.70 -7.27 19.21
C PHE A 107 -7.57 -7.76 20.11
N SER A 108 -7.30 -9.05 20.06
CA SER A 108 -6.11 -9.66 20.63
C SER A 108 -5.52 -10.62 19.62
N LEU A 109 -4.20 -10.74 19.62
CA LEU A 109 -3.55 -11.77 18.82
C LEU A 109 -3.87 -13.14 19.43
N ALA A 110 -4.29 -14.09 18.58
CA ALA A 110 -4.64 -15.44 19.02
C ALA A 110 -3.44 -16.21 19.61
N ALA A 111 -2.23 -15.82 19.23
CA ALA A 111 -0.97 -16.28 19.81
C ALA A 111 0.09 -15.19 19.60
N PRO A 112 1.24 -15.23 20.32
CA PRO A 112 2.38 -14.36 20.02
C PRO A 112 2.73 -14.44 18.54
N PHE A 113 3.08 -13.30 17.94
CA PHE A 113 3.35 -13.18 16.51
C PHE A 113 4.32 -14.27 16.04
N ASP A 114 5.46 -14.45 16.72
CA ASP A 114 6.49 -15.47 16.45
C ASP A 114 5.93 -16.90 16.34
N GLN A 115 4.89 -17.23 17.10
CA GLN A 115 4.26 -18.55 17.11
C GLN A 115 3.20 -18.72 16.01
N LEU A 116 2.49 -17.65 15.66
CA LEU A 116 1.54 -17.63 14.52
C LEU A 116 2.25 -17.88 13.20
N ILE A 117 3.50 -17.44 13.15
CA ILE A 117 4.45 -17.68 12.10
C ILE A 117 4.99 -19.11 12.13
N GLY A 118 5.57 -19.56 13.25
CA GLY A 118 6.26 -20.85 13.33
C GLY A 118 5.36 -22.06 13.04
N LYS A 119 4.06 -21.97 13.35
CA LYS A 119 3.09 -23.02 13.04
C LYS A 119 2.71 -23.11 11.56
N ARG A 120 2.97 -22.06 10.77
CA ARG A 120 2.52 -21.95 9.36
C ARG A 120 3.61 -22.30 8.35
N PHE A 121 4.89 -22.27 8.74
CA PHE A 121 6.05 -22.44 7.85
C PHE A 121 6.89 -23.71 8.13
N GLY A 122 6.43 -24.63 8.98
CA GLY A 122 7.05 -25.95 9.18
C GLY A 122 8.38 -25.96 9.95
N ALA A 123 8.94 -24.80 10.23
CA ALA A 123 10.00 -24.56 11.19
C ALA A 123 9.59 -23.32 11.99
N THR A 124 9.89 -23.27 13.29
CA THR A 124 9.99 -22.00 14.00
C THR A 124 11.21 -21.32 13.39
N PRO A 125 11.05 -20.34 12.48
CA PRO A 125 12.22 -19.59 12.05
C PRO A 125 12.68 -18.89 13.32
N GLY A 126 13.99 -18.80 13.55
CA GLY A 126 14.49 -17.96 14.63
C GLY A 126 13.81 -16.59 14.58
N LYS A 127 13.77 -15.85 15.69
CA LYS A 127 13.31 -14.44 15.68
C LYS A 127 13.94 -13.62 14.54
N ASP A 128 15.08 -14.09 14.04
CA ASP A 128 15.93 -13.52 13.00
C ASP A 128 15.62 -14.03 11.56
N GLU A 129 14.79 -15.08 11.41
CA GLU A 129 14.59 -15.79 10.12
C GLU A 129 13.17 -15.61 9.56
N PHE A 130 12.20 -15.18 10.38
CA PHE A 130 10.88 -14.89 9.86
C PHE A 130 10.70 -13.43 9.45
N HIS A 131 10.89 -13.20 8.17
CA HIS A 131 10.48 -11.98 7.50
C HIS A 131 8.98 -12.07 7.24
N GLY A 132 8.15 -11.25 7.90
CA GLY A 132 6.71 -11.15 7.66
C GLY A 132 6.40 -10.86 6.20
N ILE A 133 6.30 -11.90 5.38
CA ILE A 133 6.17 -11.70 3.95
C ILE A 133 4.73 -11.32 3.64
N ASN A 134 4.51 -10.01 3.58
CA ASN A 134 3.32 -9.37 3.04
C ASN A 134 3.25 -9.61 1.52
N ARG A 135 3.05 -10.87 1.12
CA ARG A 135 3.08 -11.33 -0.27
C ARG A 135 1.84 -10.91 -1.07
N ALA A 136 0.79 -10.39 -0.43
CA ALA A 136 -0.47 -10.03 -1.10
C ALA A 136 -1.24 -8.84 -0.53
N THR A 137 -0.91 -8.30 0.65
CA THR A 137 -1.82 -7.41 1.41
C THR A 137 -1.39 -5.94 1.47
N MET A 138 -0.39 -5.50 0.69
CA MET A 138 0.08 -4.09 0.69
C MET A 138 0.47 -3.57 2.08
N GLY A 139 0.69 -4.48 3.03
CA GLY A 139 1.07 -4.09 4.37
C GLY A 139 2.56 -3.77 4.44
N PRO A 140 2.93 -3.14 5.55
CA PRO A 140 4.20 -2.46 5.69
C PRO A 140 5.30 -3.45 6.07
N LYS A 141 6.54 -3.07 5.82
CA LYS A 141 7.74 -3.79 6.28
C LYS A 141 7.89 -3.54 7.78
N ASP A 142 8.21 -4.60 8.50
CA ASP A 142 8.65 -4.48 9.89
C ASP A 142 9.93 -3.63 9.92
N LEU A 143 9.99 -2.73 10.90
CA LEU A 143 10.92 -1.60 11.04
C LEU A 143 12.41 -1.99 11.16
N GLU A 144 12.78 -3.28 11.10
CA GLU A 144 14.05 -3.74 11.69
C GLU A 144 15.05 -4.48 10.79
N HIS A 145 14.89 -4.72 9.46
CA HIS A 145 16.02 -5.31 8.69
C HIS A 145 16.02 -5.28 7.14
N SER A 146 17.23 -5.49 6.57
CA SER A 146 17.65 -5.25 5.17
C SER A 146 18.16 -6.49 4.39
N THR A 147 17.31 -7.28 3.71
CA THR A 147 17.74 -8.32 2.71
C THR A 147 16.59 -8.77 1.76
N PRO A 148 16.87 -9.37 0.57
CA PRO A 148 15.91 -9.52 -0.55
C PRO A 148 15.05 -10.82 -0.58
N GLN A 149 13.94 -10.77 -1.34
CA GLN A 149 12.67 -11.51 -1.17
C GLN A 149 12.38 -12.61 -2.23
N THR A 150 11.58 -13.65 -1.89
CA THR A 150 10.93 -14.61 -2.84
C THR A 150 9.43 -14.84 -2.51
N TRP A 151 8.64 -15.63 -3.26
CA TRP A 151 7.16 -15.52 -3.49
C TRP A 151 6.20 -16.56 -2.81
N GLY A 152 4.93 -16.18 -2.49
CA GLY A 152 3.74 -17.04 -2.18
C GLY A 152 3.15 -17.15 -0.73
N GLN A 153 1.85 -16.87 -0.51
CA GLN A 153 0.93 -17.30 0.61
C GLN A 153 0.31 -16.23 1.59
N ARG A 154 -0.98 -16.43 2.00
CA ARG A 154 -1.96 -15.53 2.73
C ARG A 154 -2.07 -15.84 4.27
N HIS A 155 -2.85 -15.11 5.12
CA HIS A 155 -2.96 -15.23 6.63
C HIS A 155 -4.42 -15.31 7.21
N LEU A 156 -4.60 -15.74 8.50
CA LEU A 156 -5.88 -15.87 9.28
C LEU A 156 -5.84 -15.12 10.64
N TYR A 157 -6.98 -14.62 11.16
CA TYR A 157 -7.13 -13.83 12.42
C TYR A 157 -8.33 -14.31 13.29
N ALA A 158 -8.33 -14.03 14.62
CA ALA A 158 -9.45 -14.31 15.57
C ALA A 158 -10.00 -13.02 16.21
N MET A 159 -11.31 -12.96 16.51
CA MET A 159 -12.01 -11.78 17.05
C MET A 159 -12.92 -12.15 18.23
N ARG A 160 -13.02 -11.29 19.26
CA ARG A 160 -13.96 -11.43 20.40
C ARG A 160 -14.94 -10.26 20.42
N MET A 161 -16.24 -10.56 20.47
CA MET A 161 -17.32 -9.56 20.43
C MET A 161 -17.65 -9.06 21.84
N HIS A 162 -17.89 -7.76 21.98
CA HIS A 162 -18.45 -7.15 23.18
C HIS A 162 -19.95 -7.45 23.23
N ALA A 163 -20.39 -8.05 24.34
CA ALA A 163 -21.81 -8.27 24.65
C ALA A 163 -22.43 -7.01 25.26
#